data_AF-W4V7Y4-F1
#
_entry.id   AF-W4V7Y4-F1
#
_cell.length_a   1.000
_cell.length_b   1.000
_cell.length_c   1.000
_cell.angle_alpha   90.00
_cell.angle_beta   90.00
_cell.angle_gamma   90.00
#
_symmetry.space_group_name_H-M   'P 1'
#
loop_
_entity.id
_entity.type
_entity.pdbx_description
1 polymer ?
#
loop_
_entity_poly.entity_id
_entity_poly.type
_entity_poly.pdbx_seq_one_letter_code
_entity_poly.pdbx_strand_id
1 'polypeptide(L)'
;MGTLLIIVLGISEVVRVIRSREGEKLNFTGFVPFAAFLIAYFSFVNLTGMYISHKIGYKAAKNPIGFSTYVGTNINSGGAWNPGDAGVFLDLMKQEPFDAQKVHDRLIDMTIQRVKSQGTDNLKLIFDKNKTMWGRDDEVVTYMIYGSGEEASSLLNVKGREWPLRYICNFYYCMIVILAFKGLLGQYRKEVSPIVMALLLLFLGIGALHTVVEVHGRYHYSAMVVFSILAGTNYLEKYI
;
A
#
# COMPACT_ATOMS: atom_id res chain seq x y z
N MET A 1 -4.78 -16.39 2.51
CA MET A 1 -3.88 -17.53 2.19
C MET A 1 -3.32 -17.43 0.76
N GLY A 2 -4.13 -17.12 -0.26
CA GLY A 2 -3.66 -16.99 -1.66
C GLY A 2 -2.63 -15.87 -1.90
N THR A 3 -2.77 -14.72 -1.26
CA THR A 3 -1.79 -13.62 -1.35
C THR A 3 -0.42 -13.98 -0.79
N LEU A 4 -0.35 -14.77 0.29
CA LEU A 4 0.92 -15.27 0.84
C LEU A 4 1.67 -16.13 -0.19
N LEU A 5 0.96 -16.95 -0.95
CA LEU A 5 1.55 -17.76 -2.01
C LEU A 5 2.08 -16.89 -3.17
N ILE A 6 1.36 -15.82 -3.53
CA ILE A 6 1.84 -14.83 -4.52
C ILE A 6 3.08 -14.11 -3.98
N ILE A 7 3.13 -13.76 -2.69
CA ILE A 7 4.32 -13.14 -2.07
C ILE A 7 5.52 -14.09 -2.15
N VAL A 8 5.36 -15.35 -1.73
CA VAL A 8 6.44 -16.35 -1.75
C VAL A 8 6.95 -16.57 -3.18
N LEU A 9 6.04 -16.79 -4.14
CA LEU A 9 6.43 -16.96 -5.53
C LEU A 9 7.06 -15.68 -6.10
N GLY A 10 6.50 -14.51 -5.81
CA GLY A 10 7.03 -13.23 -6.24
C GLY A 10 8.46 -12.99 -5.76
N ILE A 11 8.74 -13.28 -4.48
CA ILE A 11 10.10 -13.21 -3.93
C ILE A 11 11.00 -14.23 -4.64
N SER A 12 10.54 -15.47 -4.84
CA SER A 12 11.34 -16.49 -5.52
C SER A 12 11.72 -16.09 -6.95
N GLU A 13 10.80 -15.44 -7.66
CA GLU A 13 11.01 -14.91 -9.01
C GLU A 13 11.99 -13.76 -9.05
N VAL A 14 11.85 -12.80 -8.13
CA VAL A 14 12.80 -11.69 -7.96
C VAL A 14 14.22 -12.22 -7.68
N VAL A 15 14.35 -13.16 -6.74
CA VAL A 15 15.64 -13.77 -6.39
C VAL A 15 16.25 -14.53 -7.56
N ARG A 16 15.44 -15.29 -8.31
CA ARG A 16 15.88 -16.01 -9.50
C ARG A 16 16.49 -15.07 -10.54
N VAL A 17 15.89 -13.90 -10.72
CA VAL A 17 16.33 -12.91 -11.73
C VAL A 17 17.56 -12.15 -11.29
N ILE A 18 17.67 -11.83 -10.00
CA ILE A 18 18.89 -11.29 -9.44
C ILE A 18 20.04 -12.27 -9.68
N ARG A 19 19.84 -13.56 -9.35
CA ARG A 19 20.85 -14.61 -9.55
C ARG A 19 21.20 -14.84 -11.03
N SER A 20 20.23 -14.80 -11.94
CA SER A 20 20.51 -15.00 -13.37
C SER A 20 21.33 -13.87 -13.98
N ARG A 21 21.39 -12.70 -13.33
CA ARG A 21 22.16 -11.53 -13.75
C ARG A 21 23.44 -11.32 -12.91
N GLU A 22 23.76 -12.24 -12.00
CA GLU A 22 25.02 -12.20 -11.25
C GLU A 22 26.20 -12.28 -12.22
N GLY A 23 27.08 -11.27 -12.18
CA GLY A 23 28.27 -11.19 -13.05
C GLY A 23 28.08 -10.40 -14.35
N GLU A 24 26.85 -9.96 -14.68
CA GLU A 24 26.64 -9.02 -15.78
C GLU A 24 27.19 -7.63 -15.40
N LYS A 25 27.89 -6.97 -16.33
CA LYS A 25 28.29 -5.56 -16.13
C LYS A 25 27.03 -4.69 -16.08
N LEU A 26 26.93 -3.85 -15.05
CA LEU A 26 25.81 -2.92 -14.90
C LEU A 26 25.72 -2.03 -16.15
N ASN A 27 24.62 -2.16 -16.90
CA ASN A 27 24.41 -1.34 -18.09
C ASN A 27 23.79 0.00 -17.68
N PHE A 28 24.57 1.08 -17.79
CA PHE A 28 24.15 2.44 -17.42
C PHE A 28 23.00 3.00 -18.27
N THR A 29 22.65 2.37 -19.40
CA THR A 29 21.51 2.79 -20.22
C THR A 29 20.17 2.76 -19.48
N GLY A 30 20.00 1.85 -18.50
CA GLY A 30 18.82 1.81 -17.64
C GLY A 30 18.77 2.90 -16.56
N PHE A 31 19.90 3.56 -16.27
CA PHE A 31 20.00 4.59 -15.25
C PHE A 31 19.36 5.91 -15.71
N VAL A 32 19.47 6.26 -16.99
CA VAL A 32 18.91 7.49 -17.56
C VAL A 32 17.39 7.58 -17.39
N PRO A 33 16.57 6.60 -17.82
CA PRO A 33 15.12 6.68 -17.63
C PRO A 33 14.73 6.63 -16.14
N PHE A 34 15.46 5.89 -15.32
CA PHE A 34 15.22 5.86 -13.87
C PHE A 34 15.51 7.22 -13.20
N ALA A 35 16.65 7.84 -13.53
CA ALA A 35 16.99 9.17 -13.05
C ALA A 35 16.00 10.22 -13.53
N ALA A 36 15.59 10.18 -14.80
CA ALA A 36 14.56 11.05 -15.36
C ALA A 36 13.22 10.89 -14.62
N PHE A 37 12.81 9.66 -14.32
CA PHE A 37 11.62 9.36 -13.52
C PHE A 37 11.71 9.96 -12.12
N LEU A 38 12.83 9.77 -11.40
CA LEU A 38 13.03 10.34 -10.07
C LEU A 38 13.01 11.87 -10.10
N ILE A 39 13.69 12.50 -11.06
CA ILE A 39 13.70 13.95 -11.22
C ILE A 39 12.28 14.46 -11.48
N ALA A 40 11.53 13.83 -12.37
CA ALA A 40 10.15 14.20 -12.67
C ALA A 40 9.25 14.05 -11.43
N TYR A 41 9.37 12.92 -10.71
CA TYR A 41 8.63 12.65 -9.48
C TYR A 41 8.91 13.71 -8.41
N PHE A 42 10.17 13.96 -8.07
CA PHE A 42 10.53 14.94 -7.04
C PHE A 42 10.18 16.36 -7.47
N SER A 43 10.34 16.70 -8.75
CA SER A 43 9.93 18.02 -9.26
C SER A 43 8.43 18.21 -9.10
N PHE A 44 7.63 17.22 -9.49
CA PHE A 44 6.18 17.26 -9.32
C PHE A 44 5.78 17.41 -7.86
N VAL A 45 6.34 16.59 -6.96
CA VAL A 45 6.05 16.67 -5.52
C VAL A 45 6.40 18.04 -4.93
N ASN A 46 7.56 18.60 -5.29
CA ASN A 46 7.96 19.93 -4.80
C ASN A 46 7.05 21.03 -5.34
N LEU A 47 6.72 21.01 -6.63
CA LEU A 47 5.82 22.00 -7.24
C LEU A 47 4.42 21.96 -6.61
N THR A 48 3.87 20.76 -6.42
CA THR A 48 2.58 20.59 -5.71
C THR A 48 2.67 21.06 -4.27
N GLY A 49 3.75 20.75 -3.55
CA GLY A 49 3.97 21.21 -2.18
C GLY A 49 4.06 22.74 -2.07
N MET A 50 4.74 23.40 -3.01
CA MET A 50 4.80 24.86 -3.11
C MET A 50 3.42 25.46 -3.37
N TYR A 51 2.67 24.89 -4.32
CA TYR A 51 1.32 25.33 -4.65
C TYR A 51 0.39 25.22 -3.44
N ILE A 52 0.39 24.07 -2.75
CA ILE A 52 -0.41 23.86 -1.54
C ILE A 52 -0.01 24.88 -0.47
N SER A 53 1.30 25.05 -0.23
CA SER A 53 1.80 25.98 0.80
C SER A 53 1.33 27.41 0.55
N HIS A 54 1.37 27.84 -0.71
CA HIS A 54 0.88 29.15 -1.11
C HIS A 54 -0.63 29.29 -0.90
N LYS A 55 -1.42 28.26 -1.17
CA LYS A 55 -2.88 28.28 -1.00
C LYS A 55 -3.34 28.26 0.45
N ILE A 56 -2.66 27.52 1.31
CA ILE A 56 -3.06 27.36 2.73
C ILE A 56 -2.43 28.40 3.66
N GLY A 57 -1.44 29.18 3.19
CA GLY A 57 -0.75 30.19 3.99
C GLY A 57 0.30 29.63 4.97
N TYR A 58 0.53 28.31 4.95
CA TYR A 58 1.50 27.61 5.79
C TYR A 58 2.43 26.77 4.94
N LYS A 59 3.68 26.61 5.38
CA LYS A 59 4.64 25.75 4.69
C LYS A 59 4.25 24.28 4.88
N ALA A 60 3.96 23.58 3.78
CA ALA A 60 3.73 22.15 3.79
C ALA A 60 4.98 21.39 4.27
N ALA A 61 4.77 20.28 4.96
CA ALA A 61 5.87 19.40 5.36
C ALA A 61 6.56 18.85 4.11
N LYS A 62 7.89 18.90 4.09
CA LYS A 62 8.71 18.30 3.01
C LYS A 62 8.67 16.77 3.09
N ASN A 63 8.63 16.23 4.31
CA ASN A 63 8.59 14.80 4.59
C ASN A 63 7.35 14.45 5.44
N PRO A 64 6.15 14.32 4.83
CA PRO A 64 4.90 14.12 5.55
C PRO A 64 4.67 12.64 6.00
N ILE A 65 5.73 11.90 6.33
CA ILE A 65 5.64 10.47 6.68
C ILE A 65 5.36 10.21 8.17
N GLY A 66 5.56 11.22 9.02
CA GLY A 66 5.49 11.06 10.48
C GLY A 66 4.16 10.50 10.99
N PHE A 67 3.03 11.05 10.55
CA PHE A 67 1.72 10.63 11.03
C PHE A 67 1.37 9.20 10.63
N SER A 68 1.53 8.85 9.34
CA SER A 68 1.21 7.50 8.87
C SER A 68 2.14 6.46 9.51
N THR A 69 3.41 6.78 9.77
CA THR A 69 4.33 5.86 10.45
C THR A 69 3.99 5.72 11.93
N TYR A 70 3.62 6.82 12.60
CA TYR A 70 3.20 6.80 14.00
C TYR A 70 1.95 5.94 14.20
N VAL A 71 0.90 6.17 13.40
CA VAL A 71 -0.31 5.33 13.39
C VAL A 71 0.04 3.88 13.02
N GLY A 72 0.86 3.69 11.98
CA GLY A 72 1.25 2.39 11.46
C GLY A 72 2.03 1.50 12.43
N THR A 73 2.64 2.08 13.47
CA THR A 73 3.40 1.37 14.52
C THR A 73 2.57 1.10 15.78
N ASN A 74 1.28 1.42 15.79
CA ASN A 74 0.42 1.16 16.95
C ASN A 74 -0.08 -0.29 16.99
N ILE A 75 0.43 -1.10 17.93
CA ILE A 75 0.00 -2.49 18.14
C ILE A 75 -1.48 -2.61 18.55
N ASN A 76 -2.01 -1.64 19.28
CA ASN A 76 -3.37 -1.71 19.84
C ASN A 76 -4.44 -1.48 18.77
N SER A 77 -4.11 -0.74 17.71
CA SER A 77 -4.98 -0.57 16.54
C SER A 77 -4.65 -1.52 15.39
N GLY A 78 -3.66 -2.41 15.56
CA GLY A 78 -3.14 -3.24 14.46
C GLY A 78 -2.55 -2.41 13.31
N GLY A 79 -2.06 -1.20 13.60
CA GLY A 79 -1.49 -0.27 12.63
C GLY A 79 -2.52 0.49 11.78
N ALA A 80 -3.82 0.38 12.09
CA ALA A 80 -4.86 1.15 11.44
C ALA A 80 -5.08 2.51 12.12
N TRP A 81 -5.73 3.42 11.39
CA TRP A 81 -6.15 4.71 11.94
C TRP A 81 -6.97 4.53 13.21
N ASN A 82 -6.69 5.36 14.21
CA ASN A 82 -7.42 5.34 15.47
C ASN A 82 -7.57 6.76 16.04
N PRO A 83 -8.65 7.03 16.81
CA PRO A 83 -8.88 8.36 17.38
C PRO A 83 -7.78 8.82 18.34
N GLY A 84 -7.11 7.91 19.05
CA GLY A 84 -6.06 8.24 20.02
C GLY A 84 -4.84 8.88 19.36
N ASP A 85 -4.28 8.21 18.33
CA ASP A 85 -3.15 8.74 17.58
C ASP A 85 -3.54 9.99 16.77
N ALA A 86 -4.78 10.04 16.26
CA ALA A 86 -5.32 11.25 15.62
C ALA A 86 -5.35 12.43 16.61
N GLY A 87 -5.78 12.21 17.86
CA GLY A 87 -5.78 13.22 18.91
C GLY A 87 -4.38 13.78 19.18
N VAL A 88 -3.37 12.91 19.29
CA VAL A 88 -1.97 13.33 19.45
C VAL A 88 -1.51 14.22 18.29
N PHE A 89 -1.84 13.86 17.05
CA PHE A 89 -1.52 14.68 15.89
C PHE A 89 -2.22 16.04 15.94
N LEU A 90 -3.52 16.07 16.26
CA LEU A 90 -4.28 17.31 16.42
C LEU A 90 -3.68 18.22 17.50
N ASP A 91 -3.20 17.65 18.61
CA ASP A 91 -2.57 18.42 19.68
C ASP A 91 -1.21 19.00 19.26
N LEU A 92 -0.39 18.24 18.54
CA LEU A 92 0.87 18.75 17.98
C LEU A 92 0.65 19.88 16.96
N MET A 93 -0.45 19.86 16.22
CA MET A 93 -0.80 20.94 15.30
C MET A 93 -1.17 22.26 15.99
N LYS A 94 -1.48 22.25 17.30
CA LYS A 94 -1.79 23.47 18.07
C LYS A 94 -0.52 24.24 18.50
N GLN A 95 0.68 23.76 18.17
CA GLN A 95 1.91 24.46 18.52
C GLN A 95 1.99 25.84 17.85
N GLU A 96 2.50 26.83 18.58
CA GLU A 96 2.68 28.20 18.09
C GLU A 96 4.18 28.58 18.15
N PRO A 97 4.80 29.00 17.02
CA PRO A 97 4.23 29.06 15.68
C PRO A 97 4.03 27.67 15.06
N PHE A 98 2.96 27.50 14.28
CA PHE A 98 2.70 26.25 13.56
C PHE A 98 3.79 25.94 12.52
N ASP A 99 4.32 24.72 12.58
CA ASP A 99 5.27 24.18 11.61
C ASP A 99 4.95 22.71 11.32
N ALA A 100 4.44 22.44 10.10
CA ALA A 100 4.04 21.11 9.69
C ALA A 100 5.21 20.11 9.71
N GLN A 101 6.43 20.52 9.35
CA GLN A 101 7.57 19.61 9.34
C GLN A 101 7.93 19.20 10.77
N LYS A 102 7.93 20.14 11.73
CA LYS A 102 8.19 19.82 13.15
C LYS A 102 7.17 18.85 13.72
N VAL A 103 5.89 18.94 13.32
CA VAL A 103 4.86 17.96 13.74
C VAL A 103 5.24 16.56 13.26
N HIS A 104 5.59 16.41 11.99
CA HIS A 104 5.98 15.11 11.43
C HIS A 104 7.28 14.57 12.04
N ASP A 105 8.28 15.42 12.26
CA ASP A 105 9.54 15.04 12.91
C ASP A 105 9.29 14.54 14.34
N ARG A 106 8.43 15.25 15.09
CA ARG A 106 8.05 14.83 16.45
C ARG A 106 7.34 13.47 16.45
N LEU A 107 6.47 13.23 15.47
CA LEU A 107 5.78 11.95 15.33
C LEU A 107 6.75 10.83 14.95
N ILE A 108 7.80 11.10 14.17
CA ILE A 108 8.87 10.12 13.91
C ILE A 108 9.64 9.80 15.19
N ASP A 109 9.98 10.79 16.02
CA ASP A 109 10.63 10.53 17.31
C ASP A 109 9.75 9.63 18.18
N MET A 110 8.46 9.94 18.27
CA MET A 110 7.49 9.13 19.04
C MET A 110 7.33 7.72 18.46
N THR A 111 7.36 7.59 17.13
CA THR A 111 7.37 6.29 16.43
C THR A 111 8.58 5.46 16.85
N ILE A 112 9.78 6.04 16.85
CA ILE A 112 11.01 5.34 17.22
C ILE A 112 10.94 4.86 18.67
N GLN A 113 10.44 5.69 19.59
CA GLN A 113 10.26 5.29 20.98
C GLN A 113 9.21 4.18 21.13
N ARG A 114 8.09 4.28 20.39
CA ARG A 114 7.03 3.26 20.36
C ARG A 114 7.60 1.91 19.90
N VAL A 115 8.25 1.86 18.74
CA VAL A 115 8.84 0.62 18.20
C VAL A 115 9.85 0.02 19.18
N LYS A 116 10.72 0.83 19.79
CA LYS A 116 11.68 0.35 20.80
C LYS A 116 10.98 -0.24 22.03
N SER A 117 9.95 0.43 22.54
CA SER A 117 9.22 -0.02 23.73
C SER A 117 8.39 -1.29 23.49
N GLN A 118 7.90 -1.50 22.26
CA GLN A 118 7.12 -2.68 21.89
C GLN A 118 7.98 -3.94 21.68
N GLY A 119 9.28 -3.80 21.42
CA GLY A 119 10.19 -4.94 21.30
C GLY A 119 9.72 -6.00 20.30
N THR A 120 9.53 -7.24 20.76
CA THR A 120 9.10 -8.37 19.92
C THR A 120 7.64 -8.30 19.47
N ASP A 121 6.79 -7.50 20.13
CA ASP A 121 5.38 -7.35 19.76
C ASP A 121 5.20 -6.67 18.40
N ASN A 122 6.24 -5.99 17.90
CA ASN A 122 6.28 -5.50 16.52
C ASN A 122 6.12 -6.62 15.48
N LEU A 123 6.52 -7.87 15.79
CA LEU A 123 6.30 -9.00 14.89
C LEU A 123 4.81 -9.32 14.73
N LYS A 124 4.06 -9.28 15.84
CA LYS A 124 2.60 -9.46 15.82
C LYS A 124 1.95 -8.38 14.97
N LEU A 125 2.41 -7.13 15.09
CA LEU A 125 1.91 -6.03 14.29
C LEU A 125 2.07 -6.28 12.79
N ILE A 126 3.21 -6.83 12.34
CA ILE A 126 3.40 -7.17 10.92
C ILE A 126 2.34 -8.18 10.45
N PHE A 127 2.00 -9.19 11.27
CA PHE A 127 0.96 -10.15 10.94
C PHE A 127 -0.44 -9.51 10.90
N ASP A 128 -0.77 -8.69 11.89
CA ASP A 128 -2.05 -7.99 11.95
C ASP A 128 -2.23 -7.06 10.74
N LYS A 129 -1.18 -6.34 10.34
CA LYS A 129 -1.20 -5.46 9.17
C LYS A 129 -1.37 -6.24 7.86
N ASN A 130 -0.69 -7.38 7.73
CA ASN A 130 -0.88 -8.27 6.58
C ASN A 130 -2.31 -8.82 6.51
N LYS A 131 -2.90 -9.18 7.66
CA LYS A 131 -4.30 -9.61 7.71
C LYS A 131 -5.24 -8.48 7.30
N THR A 132 -4.99 -7.25 7.71
CA THR A 132 -5.80 -6.08 7.31
C THR A 132 -5.69 -5.80 5.81
N MET A 133 -4.48 -5.83 5.23
CA MET A 133 -4.27 -5.60 3.80
C MET A 133 -4.87 -6.69 2.91
N TRP A 134 -4.71 -7.96 3.29
CA TRP A 134 -4.90 -9.07 2.35
C TRP A 134 -6.00 -10.05 2.77
N GLY A 135 -6.64 -9.81 3.91
CA GLY A 135 -7.59 -10.74 4.51
C GLY A 135 -9.01 -10.63 3.95
N ARG A 136 -9.39 -9.45 3.43
CA ARG A 136 -10.74 -9.18 2.93
C ARG A 136 -10.75 -8.01 1.95
N ASP A 137 -11.74 -7.99 1.08
CA ASP A 137 -12.01 -6.94 0.12
C ASP A 137 -13.46 -6.51 0.23
N ASP A 138 -13.82 -5.78 1.28
CA ASP A 138 -15.19 -5.33 1.51
C ASP A 138 -15.29 -3.97 2.20
N GLU A 139 -14.17 -3.23 2.23
CA GLU A 139 -14.11 -1.93 2.88
C GLU A 139 -14.98 -0.90 2.14
N VAL A 140 -15.14 -1.03 0.82
CA VAL A 140 -16.10 -0.21 0.04
C VAL A 140 -17.53 -0.33 0.57
N VAL A 141 -17.97 -1.52 0.98
CA VAL A 141 -19.32 -1.72 1.55
C VAL A 141 -19.47 -0.98 2.87
N THR A 142 -18.41 -1.00 3.68
CA THR A 142 -18.35 -0.26 4.95
C THR A 142 -18.51 1.23 4.71
N TYR A 143 -17.76 1.81 3.77
CA TYR A 143 -17.88 3.22 3.40
C TYR A 143 -19.24 3.58 2.81
N MET A 144 -19.81 2.71 1.97
CA MET A 144 -21.16 2.92 1.44
C MET A 144 -22.19 2.98 2.57
N ILE A 145 -22.10 2.11 3.58
CA ILE A 145 -23.02 2.11 4.74
C ILE A 145 -22.87 3.40 5.56
N TYR A 146 -21.63 3.81 5.87
CA TYR A 146 -21.38 5.05 6.62
C TYR A 146 -21.80 6.30 5.83
N GLY A 147 -21.63 6.30 4.52
CA GLY A 147 -22.07 7.38 3.63
C GLY A 147 -23.59 7.40 3.36
N SER A 148 -24.32 6.33 3.69
CA SER A 148 -25.78 6.21 3.49
C SER A 148 -26.58 6.70 4.71
N GLY A 149 -26.21 7.87 5.27
CA GLY A 149 -26.95 8.52 6.36
C GLY A 149 -28.39 8.91 5.97
N GLU A 150 -29.18 9.42 6.92
CA GLU A 150 -30.61 9.75 6.71
C GLU A 150 -30.86 10.74 5.56
N GLU A 151 -29.90 11.62 5.27
CA GLU A 151 -29.96 12.62 4.19
C GLU A 151 -29.31 12.15 2.87
N ALA A 152 -28.67 10.98 2.86
CA ALA A 152 -27.97 10.48 1.68
C ALA A 152 -28.95 9.75 0.76
N SER A 153 -29.19 10.32 -0.42
CA SER A 153 -29.95 9.71 -1.51
C SER A 153 -29.18 8.54 -2.13
N SER A 154 -28.94 7.46 -1.37
CA SER A 154 -28.36 6.26 -1.96
C SER A 154 -29.44 5.55 -2.77
N LEU A 155 -29.28 5.50 -4.09
CA LEU A 155 -30.12 4.72 -5.00
C LEU A 155 -30.19 3.22 -4.64
N LEU A 156 -29.26 2.74 -3.82
CA LEU A 156 -29.13 1.37 -3.38
C LEU A 156 -29.35 1.26 -1.87
N ASN A 157 -30.27 0.40 -1.45
CA ASN A 157 -30.41 0.01 -0.04
C ASN A 157 -29.22 -0.89 0.37
N VAL A 158 -28.07 -0.28 0.61
CA VAL A 158 -26.82 -0.99 0.95
C VAL A 158 -26.93 -1.66 2.32
N LYS A 159 -27.55 -1.00 3.31
CA LYS A 159 -27.74 -1.56 4.66
C LYS A 159 -28.52 -2.88 4.63
N GLY A 160 -29.62 -2.95 3.89
CA GLY A 160 -30.42 -4.16 3.73
C GLY A 160 -29.74 -5.25 2.88
N ARG A 161 -28.61 -4.95 2.22
CA ARG A 161 -27.87 -5.87 1.35
C ARG A 161 -26.39 -5.97 1.72
N GLU A 162 -26.03 -5.64 2.97
CA GLU A 162 -24.64 -5.64 3.42
C GLU A 162 -23.98 -7.01 3.20
N TRP A 163 -24.61 -8.07 3.70
CA TRP A 163 -24.05 -9.42 3.63
C TRP A 163 -23.81 -9.90 2.18
N PRO A 164 -24.80 -9.81 1.26
CA PRO A 164 -24.57 -10.15 -0.15
C PRO A 164 -23.47 -9.33 -0.81
N LEU A 165 -23.40 -8.02 -0.53
CA LEU A 165 -22.39 -7.15 -1.14
C LEU A 165 -20.99 -7.50 -0.66
N ARG A 166 -20.79 -7.68 0.66
CA ARG A 166 -19.50 -8.13 1.21
C ARG A 166 -19.10 -9.48 0.65
N TYR A 167 -20.05 -10.40 0.49
CA TYR A 167 -19.78 -11.72 -0.10
C TYR A 167 -19.31 -11.59 -1.55
N ILE A 168 -19.99 -10.79 -2.38
CA ILE A 168 -19.62 -10.59 -3.79
C ILE A 168 -18.21 -10.00 -3.91
N CYS A 169 -17.88 -8.97 -3.12
CA CYS A 169 -16.55 -8.35 -3.18
C CYS A 169 -15.45 -9.34 -2.76
N ASN A 170 -15.62 -10.04 -1.64
CA ASN A 170 -14.65 -11.05 -1.20
C ASN A 170 -14.55 -12.25 -2.16
N PHE A 171 -15.66 -12.65 -2.79
CA PHE A 171 -15.67 -13.70 -3.80
C PHE A 171 -14.85 -13.29 -5.02
N TYR A 172 -15.10 -12.09 -5.56
CA TYR A 172 -14.32 -11.52 -6.66
C TYR A 172 -12.83 -11.44 -6.31
N TYR A 173 -12.51 -10.94 -5.11
CA TYR A 173 -11.14 -10.86 -4.61
C TYR A 173 -10.45 -12.23 -4.56
N CYS A 174 -11.10 -13.24 -3.98
CA CYS A 174 -10.57 -14.59 -3.96
C CYS A 174 -10.36 -15.15 -5.37
N MET A 175 -11.31 -14.94 -6.28
CA MET A 175 -11.17 -15.36 -7.68
C MET A 175 -9.97 -14.71 -8.36
N ILE A 176 -9.80 -13.39 -8.25
CA ILE A 176 -8.70 -12.69 -8.93
C ILE A 176 -7.35 -13.09 -8.37
N VAL A 177 -7.24 -13.30 -7.06
CA VAL A 177 -6.00 -13.79 -6.42
C VAL A 177 -5.67 -15.20 -6.90
N ILE A 178 -6.65 -16.11 -7.00
CA ILE A 178 -6.43 -17.46 -7.52
C ILE A 178 -5.99 -17.41 -8.98
N LEU A 179 -6.63 -16.59 -9.81
CA LEU A 179 -6.26 -16.44 -11.22
C LEU A 179 -4.87 -15.83 -11.38
N ALA A 180 -4.53 -14.80 -10.60
CA ALA A 180 -3.20 -14.19 -10.58
C ALA A 180 -2.11 -15.20 -10.18
N PHE A 181 -2.39 -16.03 -9.18
CA PHE A 181 -1.50 -17.11 -8.78
C PHE A 181 -1.29 -18.14 -9.90
N LYS A 182 -2.36 -18.57 -10.57
CA LYS A 182 -2.24 -19.46 -11.75
C LYS A 182 -1.47 -18.79 -12.89
N GLY A 183 -1.71 -17.50 -13.13
CA GLY A 183 -0.95 -16.63 -14.03
C GLY A 183 0.55 -16.72 -13.78
N LEU A 184 0.94 -16.46 -12.54
CA LEU A 184 2.34 -16.49 -12.11
C LEU A 184 2.96 -17.89 -12.24
N LEU A 185 2.24 -18.95 -11.86
CA LEU A 185 2.71 -20.34 -12.04
C LEU A 185 3.00 -20.67 -13.50
N GLY A 186 2.18 -20.16 -14.44
CA GLY A 186 2.40 -20.35 -15.87
C GLY A 186 3.64 -19.61 -16.42
N GLN A 187 4.17 -18.64 -15.66
CA GLN A 187 5.41 -17.92 -15.99
C GLN A 187 6.65 -18.52 -15.32
N TYR A 188 6.49 -19.37 -14.30
CA TYR A 188 7.58 -19.90 -13.46
C TYR A 188 8.65 -20.68 -14.24
N ARG A 189 8.39 -21.14 -15.47
CA ARG A 189 9.39 -21.85 -16.29
C ARG A 189 9.76 -21.15 -17.60
N LYS A 190 9.28 -19.92 -17.78
CA LYS A 190 9.54 -19.11 -18.97
C LYS A 190 10.66 -18.13 -18.72
N GLU A 191 11.18 -17.55 -19.80
CA GLU A 191 12.02 -16.37 -19.70
C GLU A 191 11.30 -15.27 -18.92
N VAL A 192 12.05 -14.57 -18.08
CA VAL A 192 11.48 -13.60 -17.16
C VAL A 192 10.99 -12.40 -17.96
N SER A 193 9.67 -12.21 -17.98
CA SER A 193 9.07 -11.00 -18.52
C SER A 193 9.43 -9.78 -17.64
N PRO A 194 10.06 -8.72 -18.18
CA PRO A 194 10.34 -7.50 -17.44
C PRO A 194 9.08 -6.84 -16.86
N ILE A 195 7.94 -6.99 -17.55
CA ILE A 195 6.65 -6.46 -17.10
C ILE A 195 6.16 -7.24 -15.86
N VAL A 196 6.22 -8.57 -15.89
CA VAL A 196 5.85 -9.40 -14.74
C VAL A 196 6.76 -9.07 -13.54
N MET A 197 8.05 -8.88 -13.78
CA MET A 197 8.98 -8.47 -12.73
C MET A 197 8.61 -7.12 -12.12
N ALA A 198 8.34 -6.11 -12.94
CA ALA A 198 7.94 -4.78 -12.47
C ALA A 198 6.64 -4.84 -11.64
N LEU A 199 5.66 -5.63 -12.07
CA LEU A 199 4.41 -5.84 -11.36
C LEU A 199 4.61 -6.54 -10.00
N LEU A 200 5.47 -7.55 -9.94
CA LEU A 200 5.81 -8.24 -8.69
C LEU A 200 6.54 -7.31 -7.72
N LEU A 201 7.50 -6.52 -8.21
CA LEU A 201 8.20 -5.52 -7.39
C LEU A 201 7.24 -4.45 -6.87
N LEU A 202 6.28 -4.00 -7.69
CA LEU A 202 5.24 -3.06 -7.25
C LEU A 202 4.38 -3.67 -6.14
N PHE A 203 3.88 -4.90 -6.33
CA PHE A 203 3.07 -5.60 -5.33
C PHE A 203 3.83 -5.82 -4.00
N LEU A 204 5.06 -6.33 -4.08
CA LEU A 204 5.91 -6.54 -2.91
C LEU A 204 6.27 -5.22 -2.22
N GLY A 205 6.53 -4.17 -3.00
CA GLY A 205 6.79 -2.81 -2.49
C GLY A 205 5.61 -2.22 -1.74
N ILE A 206 4.38 -2.38 -2.25
CA ILE A 206 3.14 -1.98 -1.55
C ILE A 206 3.04 -2.71 -0.20
N GLY A 207 3.21 -4.04 -0.22
CA GLY A 207 3.18 -4.84 1.00
C GLY A 207 4.24 -4.40 2.02
N ALA A 208 5.49 -4.21 1.57
CA ALA A 208 6.60 -3.77 2.40
C ALA A 208 6.36 -2.38 3.00
N LEU A 209 5.89 -1.42 2.23
CA LEU A 209 5.59 -0.07 2.71
C LEU A 209 4.56 -0.10 3.84
N HIS A 210 3.46 -0.83 3.65
CA HIS A 210 2.41 -0.97 4.66
C HIS A 210 2.81 -1.86 5.85
N THR A 211 4.00 -2.47 5.89
CA THR A 211 4.53 -2.99 7.17
C THR A 211 4.97 -1.86 8.10
N VAL A 212 5.38 -0.72 7.54
CA VAL A 212 5.88 0.45 8.28
C VAL A 212 4.79 1.48 8.53
N VAL A 213 4.08 1.90 7.48
CA VAL A 213 3.06 2.98 7.57
C VAL A 213 1.67 2.44 7.89
N GLU A 214 0.73 3.34 8.17
CA GLU A 214 -0.69 3.05 8.40
C GLU A 214 -1.24 2.03 7.40
N VAL A 215 -2.08 1.13 7.90
CA VAL A 215 -2.74 0.10 7.10
C VAL A 215 -4.25 0.27 7.11
N HIS A 216 -4.89 -0.01 5.98
CA HIS A 216 -6.33 -0.13 5.85
C HIS A 216 -6.64 -1.16 4.75
N GLY A 217 -7.77 -1.85 4.86
CA GLY A 217 -8.22 -2.84 3.87
C GLY A 217 -8.74 -2.23 2.57
N ARG A 218 -8.59 -0.92 2.34
CA ARG A 218 -8.74 -0.31 1.01
C ARG A 218 -7.41 -0.09 0.29
N TYR A 219 -6.29 -0.20 1.00
CA TYR A 219 -4.97 0.11 0.43
C TYR A 219 -4.45 -0.98 -0.51
N HIS A 220 -5.03 -2.18 -0.49
CA HIS A 220 -4.70 -3.22 -1.48
C HIS A 220 -5.32 -2.98 -2.87
N TYR A 221 -6.17 -1.96 -3.06
CA TYR A 221 -6.79 -1.70 -4.37
C TYR A 221 -5.77 -1.41 -5.47
N SER A 222 -4.61 -0.82 -5.14
CA SER A 222 -3.49 -0.66 -6.07
C SER A 222 -2.90 -2.01 -6.52
N ALA A 223 -2.86 -2.99 -5.62
CA ALA A 223 -2.45 -4.36 -5.93
C ALA A 223 -3.48 -5.14 -6.75
N MET A 224 -4.76 -4.73 -6.74
CA MET A 224 -5.79 -5.37 -7.59
C MET A 224 -5.50 -5.21 -9.08
N VAL A 225 -4.91 -4.08 -9.48
CA VAL A 225 -4.44 -3.89 -10.86
C VAL A 225 -3.35 -4.91 -11.21
N VAL A 226 -2.40 -5.13 -10.30
CA VAL A 226 -1.35 -6.14 -10.46
C VAL A 226 -1.97 -7.54 -10.60
N PHE A 227 -2.88 -7.92 -9.70
CA PHE A 227 -3.54 -9.22 -9.78
C PHE A 227 -4.34 -9.40 -11.07
N SER A 228 -4.99 -8.35 -11.55
CA SER A 228 -5.77 -8.40 -12.79
C SER A 228 -4.89 -8.64 -14.01
N ILE A 229 -3.73 -7.98 -14.10
CA ILE A 229 -2.79 -8.21 -15.20
C ILE A 229 -2.17 -9.60 -15.09
N LEU A 230 -1.71 -10.00 -13.90
CA LEU A 230 -1.15 -11.33 -13.66
C LEU A 230 -2.16 -12.45 -13.99
N ALA A 231 -3.43 -12.27 -13.69
CA ALA A 231 -4.48 -13.22 -14.03
C ALA A 231 -4.61 -13.46 -15.55
N GLY A 232 -4.30 -12.45 -16.36
CA GLY A 232 -4.40 -12.48 -17.83
C GLY A 232 -3.15 -12.97 -18.56
N THR A 233 -1.99 -13.07 -17.90
CA THR A 233 -0.70 -13.35 -18.59
C THR A 233 -0.67 -14.68 -19.33
N ASN A 234 -1.34 -15.72 -18.81
CA ASN A 234 -1.40 -17.03 -19.46
C ASN A 234 -2.32 -17.09 -20.68
N TYR A 235 -3.22 -16.12 -20.86
CA TYR A 235 -4.17 -16.11 -21.97
C TYR A 235 -3.64 -15.32 -23.16
N LEU A 236 -2.79 -14.32 -22.94
CA LEU A 236 -2.21 -13.48 -24.01
C LEU A 236 -1.25 -14.27 -24.92
N GLU A 237 -0.53 -15.25 -24.38
CA GLU A 237 0.40 -16.08 -25.17
C GLU A 237 -0.28 -17.07 -26.13
N LYS A 238 -1.59 -17.30 -26.01
CA LYS A 238 -2.32 -18.17 -26.94
C LYS A 238 -2.71 -17.49 -28.24
N TYR A 239 -2.53 -16.17 -28.32
CA TYR A 239 -2.99 -15.32 -29.43
C TYR A 239 -1.88 -14.43 -30.01
N ILE A 240 -0.63 -14.65 -29.63
CA ILE A 240 0.60 -14.09 -30.21
C ILE A 240 1.45 -15.26 -30.68
#